data_AF-A0A851UP84-F1
#
_entry.id   AF-A0A851UP84-F1
#
_cell.length_a   1.000
_cell.length_b   1.000
_cell.length_c   1.000
_cell.angle_alpha   90.00
_cell.angle_beta   90.00
_cell.angle_gamma   90.00
#
_symmetry.space_group_name_H-M   'P 1'
#
loop_
_entity.id
_entity.type
_entity.pdbx_description
1 polymer ?
#
loop_
_entity_poly.entity_id
_entity_poly.type
_entity_poly.pdbx_seq_one_letter_code
_entity_poly.pdbx_strand_id
1 'polypeptide(L)' 'GKAGNLGGGSVTIERSKSKITVTSDVPFSKRYLKYLTKKYLKKNNLRDWLRVVANTKESYELRYFQINQDEEEEEEED' A
#
# COMPACT_ATOMS: atom_id res chain seq x y z
N GLY A 1 -13.93 13.98 5.84
CA GLY A 1 -13.97 13.64 7.27
C GLY A 1 -12.74 14.20 7.98
N LYS A 2 -12.81 14.37 9.31
CA LYS A 2 -11.69 14.84 10.15
C LYS A 2 -10.74 13.70 10.45
N ALA A 3 -9.43 13.92 10.28
CA ALA A 3 -8.41 12.92 10.61
C ALA A 3 -8.36 12.65 12.12
N GLY A 4 -8.00 11.42 12.51
CA GLY A 4 -7.85 11.02 13.92
C GLY A 4 -9.17 10.66 14.64
N ASN A 5 -10.32 10.91 14.02
CA ASN A 5 -11.61 10.47 14.55
C ASN A 5 -12.07 9.18 13.85
N LEU A 6 -11.72 8.03 14.42
CA LEU A 6 -12.11 6.70 13.91
C LEU A 6 -13.54 6.28 14.34
N GLY A 7 -14.36 7.22 14.81
CA GLY A 7 -15.77 6.97 15.14
C GLY A 7 -15.98 6.02 16.31
N GLY A 8 -15.11 6.09 17.34
CA GLY A 8 -15.29 5.32 18.58
C GLY A 8 -15.19 3.79 18.43
N GLY A 9 -14.50 3.29 17.41
CA GLY A 9 -14.37 1.85 17.13
C GLY A 9 -15.01 1.41 15.82
N SER A 10 -15.76 2.30 15.15
CA SER A 10 -16.38 2.02 13.84
C SER A 10 -15.39 1.61 12.74
N VAL A 11 -14.11 1.98 12.89
CA VAL A 11 -13.01 1.50 12.07
C VAL A 11 -11.93 0.91 12.97
N THR A 12 -11.71 -0.39 12.88
CA THR A 12 -10.65 -1.10 13.61
C THR A 12 -9.54 -1.52 12.66
N ILE A 13 -8.30 -1.45 13.15
CA ILE A 13 -7.10 -1.79 12.39
C ILE A 13 -6.31 -2.79 13.24
N GLU A 14 -6.08 -3.96 12.68
CA GLU A 14 -5.32 -5.03 13.32
C GLU A 14 -4.12 -5.40 12.47
N ARG A 15 -2.98 -5.68 13.12
CA ARG A 15 -1.76 -6.12 12.46
C ARG A 15 -1.45 -7.55 12.88
N SER A 16 -1.46 -8.47 11.91
CA SER A 16 -0.96 -9.82 12.05
C SER A 16 0.33 -9.98 11.25
N LYS A 17 1.48 -9.77 11.92
CA LYS A 17 2.82 -9.78 11.33
C LYS A 17 2.96 -8.86 10.11
N SER A 18 2.86 -9.43 8.90
CA SER A 18 2.97 -8.76 7.60
C SER A 18 1.62 -8.36 7.00
N LYS A 19 0.50 -8.83 7.58
CA LYS A 19 -0.86 -8.53 7.12
C LYS A 19 -1.51 -7.49 8.02
N ILE A 20 -2.14 -6.49 7.40
CA ILE A 20 -2.98 -5.50 8.08
C ILE A 20 -4.41 -5.76 7.66
N THR A 21 -5.28 -5.94 8.65
CA THR A 21 -6.73 -6.08 8.46
C THR A 21 -7.39 -4.77 8.90
N VAL A 22 -8.25 -4.23 8.04
CA VAL A 22 -9.05 -3.04 8.34
C VAL A 22 -10.51 -3.44 8.29
N THR A 23 -11.19 -3.37 9.42
CA THR A 23 -12.62 -3.66 9.53
C THR A 23 -13.34 -2.34 9.75
N SER A 24 -14.45 -2.13 9.06
CA SER A 24 -15.22 -0.88 9.12
C SER A 24 -16.70 -1.17 9.12
N ASP A 25 -17.40 -0.68 10.14
CA ASP A 25 -18.86 -0.76 10.26
C ASP A 25 -19.57 0.37 9.51
N VAL A 26 -18.81 1.42 9.15
CA VAL A 26 -19.27 2.53 8.32
C VAL A 26 -18.82 2.37 6.86
N PRO A 27 -19.47 3.04 5.90
CA PRO A 27 -19.05 3.00 4.50
C PRO A 27 -17.58 3.42 4.31
N PHE A 28 -16.72 2.44 4.07
CA PHE A 28 -15.30 2.65 3.82
C PHE A 28 -14.90 1.99 2.51
N SER A 29 -14.44 2.80 1.55
CA SER A 29 -14.11 2.27 0.24
C SER A 29 -12.72 1.64 0.23
N LYS A 30 -12.62 0.46 -0.39
CA LYS A 30 -11.34 -0.17 -0.70
C LYS A 30 -10.40 0.77 -1.46
N ARG A 31 -10.92 1.55 -2.41
CA ARG A 31 -10.13 2.56 -3.15
C ARG A 31 -9.48 3.58 -2.24
N TYR A 32 -10.15 4.00 -1.16
CA TYR A 32 -9.59 4.93 -0.20
C TYR A 32 -8.42 4.32 0.58
N LEU A 33 -8.47 3.03 0.93
CA LEU A 33 -7.32 2.33 1.50
C LEU A 33 -6.11 2.37 0.55
N LYS A 34 -6.31 2.09 -0.75
CA LYS A 34 -5.23 2.20 -1.76
C LYS A 34 -4.61 3.59 -1.81
N TYR A 35 -5.44 4.64 -1.72
CA TYR A 35 -4.96 6.02 -1.68
C TYR A 35 -4.07 6.26 -0.45
N LEU A 36 -4.53 5.85 0.75
CA LEU A 36 -3.76 6.01 1.99
C LEU A 36 -2.43 5.25 1.94
N THR A 37 -2.42 4.01 1.44
CA THR A 37 -1.18 3.24 1.26
C THR A 37 -0.23 3.94 0.29
N LYS A 38 -0.71 4.41 -0.87
CA LYS A 38 0.12 5.18 -1.82
C LYS A 38 0.63 6.50 -1.26
N LYS A 39 -0.13 7.14 -0.38
CA LYS A 39 0.28 8.37 0.33
C LYS A 39 1.42 8.06 1.30
N TYR A 40 1.33 6.96 2.04
CA TYR A 40 2.41 6.48 2.91
C TYR A 40 3.67 6.12 2.12
N LEU A 41 3.54 5.38 1.01
CA LEU A 41 4.71 5.04 0.18
C LEU A 41 5.42 6.28 -0.37
N LYS A 42 4.69 7.34 -0.77
CA LYS A 42 5.34 8.60 -1.18
C LYS A 42 6.08 9.28 -0.05
N LYS A 43 5.46 9.33 1.13
CA LYS A 43 6.03 10.00 2.30
C LYS A 43 7.35 9.35 2.73
N ASN A 44 7.50 8.04 2.51
CA ASN A 44 8.70 7.28 2.86
C ASN A 44 9.60 6.98 1.65
N ASN A 45 9.38 7.63 0.49
CA ASN A 45 10.15 7.44 -0.74
C ASN A 45 10.19 5.98 -1.26
N LEU A 46 9.16 5.17 -1.00
CA LEU A 46 9.10 3.76 -1.40
C LEU A 46 8.40 3.50 -2.74
N ARG A 47 8.08 4.55 -3.50
CA ARG A 47 7.23 4.43 -4.70
C ARG A 47 7.90 3.79 -5.88
N ASP A 48 9.22 3.85 -5.95
CA ASP A 48 9.98 3.35 -7.09
C ASP A 48 10.25 1.85 -6.93
N TRP A 49 10.20 1.35 -5.69
CA TRP A 49 10.36 -0.07 -5.39
C TRP A 49 9.05 -0.82 -5.25
N LEU A 50 8.00 -0.21 -4.68
CA LEU A 50 6.76 -0.92 -4.31
C LEU A 50 5.52 -0.39 -5.03
N ARG A 51 4.70 -1.33 -5.52
CA ARG A 51 3.37 -1.07 -6.09
C ARG A 51 2.24 -1.76 -5.32
N VAL A 52 1.12 -1.03 -5.16
CA VAL A 52 -0.12 -1.56 -4.56
C VAL A 52 -0.99 -2.23 -5.64
N VAL A 53 -1.11 -3.56 -5.60
CA VAL A 53 -1.85 -4.39 -6.56
C VAL A 53 -3.05 -5.03 -5.86
N ALA A 54 -4.20 -5.12 -6.54
CA ALA A 54 -5.35 -5.85 -6.01
C ALA A 54 -5.10 -7.35 -6.18
N ASN A 55 -5.06 -8.10 -5.09
CA ASN A 55 -4.92 -9.55 -5.13
C ASN A 55 -6.31 -10.22 -5.20
N THR A 56 -7.22 -9.86 -4.30
CA THR A 56 -8.62 -10.31 -4.32
C THR A 56 -9.59 -9.13 -4.36
N LYS A 57 -10.91 -9.39 -4.44
CA LYS A 57 -11.94 -8.34 -4.37
C LYS A 57 -11.80 -7.48 -3.11
N GLU A 58 -11.35 -8.05 -2.01
CA GLU A 58 -11.27 -7.38 -0.70
C GLU A 58 -9.86 -6.99 -0.28
N SER A 59 -8.82 -7.56 -0.89
CA SER A 59 -7.42 -7.33 -0.47
C SER A 59 -6.59 -6.52 -1.46
N TYR A 60 -5.54 -5.90 -0.93
CA TYR A 60 -4.40 -5.38 -1.68
C TYR A 60 -3.12 -6.05 -1.21
N GLU A 61 -2.13 -6.09 -2.09
CA GLU A 61 -0.80 -6.59 -1.84
C GLU A 61 0.23 -5.55 -2.30
N LEU A 62 1.34 -5.44 -1.57
CA LEU A 62 2.51 -4.68 -1.98
C LEU A 62 3.44 -5.62 -2.74
N ARG A 63 3.74 -5.29 -3.99
CA ARG A 63 4.67 -6.05 -4.83
C ARG A 63 5.83 -5.17 -5.24
N TYR A 64 7.01 -5.76 -5.41
CA TYR A 64 8.11 -5.08 -6.07
C TYR A 64 7.80 -4.84 -7.55
N PHE A 65 8.39 -3.80 -8.12
CA PHE A 65 8.52 -3.73 -9.58
C PHE A 65 9.50 -4.80 -10.05
N GLN A 66 9.25 -5.37 -11.22
CA GLN A 66 10.29 -6.14 -11.91
C GLN A 66 11.18 -5.10 -12.56
N ILE A 67 12.27 -4.77 -11.87
CA ILE A 67 13.39 -4.08 -12.50
C ILE A 67 14.09 -5.19 -13.25
N ASN A 68 13.93 -5.22 -14.57
CA ASN A 68 14.81 -6.07 -15.36
C ASN A 68 16.23 -5.61 -15.07
N GLN A 69 17.13 -6.52 -14.73
CA GLN A 69 18.57 -6.27 -14.60
C GLN A 69 19.22 -5.94 -15.95
N ASP A 70 18.45 -5.53 -16.96
CA ASP A 70 18.91 -5.34 -18.34
C ASP A 70 19.53 -3.93 -18.55
N GLU A 71 19.56 -3.05 -17.55
CA GLU A 71 20.22 -1.72 -17.63
C GLU A 71 21.53 -1.63 -16.83
N GLU A 72 21.95 -2.68 -16.10
CA GLU A 72 23.24 -2.68 -15.36
C GLU A 72 24.40 -3.34 -16.14
N GLU A 73 24.18 -3.87 -17.35
CA GLU A 73 25.26 -4.40 -18.21
C GLU A 73 25.80 -3.38 -19.25
N GLU A 74 25.27 -2.15 -19.34
CA GLU A 74 25.72 -1.15 -20.35
C GLU A 74 26.63 -0.01 -19.81
N GLU A 75 27.05 -0.01 -18.53
CA GLU A 75 27.94 1.05 -17.97
C GLU A 75 29.32 0.54 -17.46
N GLU A 76 29.81 -0.63 -17.89
CA GLU A 76 31.20 -1.11 -17.66
C GLU A 76 32.03 -1.34 -18.96
N GLU A 77 31.69 -0.69 -20.07
CA GLU A 77 32.58 -0.55 -21.24
C GLU A 77 32.64 0.92 -21.71
N ASP A 78 33.44 1.75 -21.04
CA ASP A 78 34.25 2.84 -21.63
C ASP A 78 35.25 3.44 -20.61
#